data_AF-A0A7J4I517-F1
#
_entry.id   AF-A0A7J4I517-F1
#
_cell.length_a   1.000
_cell.length_b   1.000
_cell.length_c   1.000
_cell.angle_alpha   90.00
_cell.angle_beta   90.00
_cell.angle_gamma   90.00
#
_symmetry.space_group_name_H-M   'P 1'
#
loop_
_entity.id
_entity.type
_entity.pdbx_description
1 polymer ?
#
loop_
_entity_poly.entity_id
_entity_poly.type
_entity_poly.pdbx_seq_one_letter_code
_entity_poly.pdbx_strand_id
1 'polypeptide(L)'
;MNENTTEIRDENVHQEITTTPTPHTGTQQTQQSTHPSRWKEWMRQLKEFYIECVRVLKVTKKPTMFEFKTIVKVSALGMAIIGMLGFLIFMLNRMLFG
;
A
#
# COMPACT_ATOMS: atom_id res chain seq x y z
N MET A 1 0.86 -54.22 -33.31
CA MET A 1 1.95 -54.82 -32.54
C MET A 1 2.12 -54.01 -31.27
N ASN A 2 2.15 -54.71 -30.16
CA ASN A 2 2.02 -54.29 -28.77
C ASN A 2 3.40 -54.17 -28.12
N GLU A 3 3.71 -53.04 -27.50
CA GLU A 3 4.89 -52.88 -26.64
C GLU A 3 4.44 -52.97 -25.19
N ASN A 4 4.63 -54.16 -24.61
CA ASN A 4 4.61 -54.38 -23.17
C ASN A 4 5.86 -55.17 -22.79
N THR A 5 6.38 -54.87 -21.60
CA THR A 5 7.29 -55.66 -20.75
C THR A 5 8.77 -55.29 -20.74
N THR A 6 9.16 -54.60 -19.66
CA THR A 6 10.25 -54.91 -18.69
C THR A 6 10.10 -53.89 -17.54
N GLU A 7 9.42 -54.15 -16.41
CA GLU A 7 9.90 -54.90 -15.21
C GLU A 7 11.43 -54.70 -14.99
N ILE A 8 11.95 -54.10 -13.92
CA ILE A 8 12.08 -54.58 -12.52
C ILE A 8 12.76 -53.42 -11.73
N ARG A 9 12.15 -52.86 -10.66
CA ARG A 9 12.48 -53.02 -9.22
C ARG A 9 13.89 -52.57 -8.77
N ASP A 10 13.93 -51.39 -8.13
CA ASP A 10 14.84 -51.05 -7.02
C ASP A 10 13.96 -50.30 -5.99
N GLU A 11 13.37 -50.98 -5.02
CA GLU A 11 13.97 -51.36 -3.74
C GLU A 11 14.48 -50.15 -2.92
N ASN A 12 13.53 -49.46 -2.30
CA ASN A 12 13.53 -49.14 -0.87
C ASN A 12 14.90 -49.03 -0.17
N VAL A 13 15.54 -47.85 -0.16
CA VAL A 13 16.44 -47.46 0.93
C VAL A 13 16.39 -45.94 1.14
N HIS A 14 15.48 -45.50 2.01
CA HIS A 14 15.75 -44.59 3.14
C HIS A 14 14.40 -44.19 3.75
N GLN A 15 13.93 -45.02 4.68
CA GLN A 15 13.19 -44.50 5.80
C GLN A 15 14.17 -43.72 6.69
N GLU A 16 13.92 -42.43 6.90
CA GLU A 16 14.12 -41.86 8.22
C GLU A 16 12.85 -41.11 8.63
N ILE A 17 12.27 -41.65 9.69
CA ILE A 17 11.12 -41.12 10.42
C ILE A 17 11.68 -40.09 11.39
N THR A 18 11.44 -38.79 11.14
CA THR A 18 11.32 -37.83 12.24
C THR A 18 9.92 -37.23 12.18
N THR A 19 9.03 -37.89 12.92
CA THR A 19 7.77 -37.35 13.39
C THR A 19 8.00 -36.08 14.22
N THR A 20 7.37 -34.98 13.81
CA THR A 20 6.67 -34.11 14.76
C THR A 20 5.32 -33.78 14.15
N PRO A 21 4.20 -34.25 14.76
CA PRO A 21 2.86 -33.98 14.28
C PRO A 21 2.43 -32.60 14.80
N THR A 22 2.29 -31.62 13.91
CA THR A 22 1.50 -30.44 14.22
C THR A 22 0.28 -30.38 13.31
N PRO A 23 -0.92 -30.66 13.84
CA PRO A 23 -2.16 -30.58 13.11
C PRO A 23 -2.62 -29.12 13.08
N HIS A 24 -2.69 -28.55 11.89
CA HIS A 24 -3.83 -27.71 11.55
C HIS A 24 -4.06 -27.93 10.06
N THR A 25 -4.89 -28.93 9.78
CA THR A 25 -6.25 -28.62 9.35
C THR A 25 -6.18 -28.02 7.96
N GLY A 26 -6.29 -28.92 6.99
CA GLY A 26 -6.63 -28.53 5.64
C GLY A 26 -7.88 -27.67 5.68
N THR A 27 -7.71 -26.38 5.48
CA THR A 27 -8.72 -25.52 4.91
C THR A 27 -8.37 -25.37 3.44
N GLN A 28 -8.71 -26.43 2.69
CA GLN A 28 -9.31 -26.21 1.39
C GLN A 28 -10.51 -25.30 1.63
N GLN A 29 -10.34 -24.00 1.41
CA GLN A 29 -11.45 -23.08 1.28
C GLN A 29 -11.48 -22.63 -0.19
N THR A 30 -12.28 -23.38 -0.92
CA THR A 30 -13.13 -22.95 -2.03
C THR A 30 -13.13 -21.43 -2.18
N GLN A 31 -12.38 -20.92 -3.18
CA GLN A 31 -12.63 -19.57 -3.69
C GLN A 31 -13.94 -19.62 -4.46
N GLN A 32 -15.03 -19.66 -3.70
CA GLN A 32 -16.38 -19.46 -4.17
C GLN A 32 -16.43 -17.98 -4.54
N SER A 33 -16.44 -17.71 -5.84
CA SER A 33 -16.75 -16.40 -6.42
C SER A 33 -18.22 -16.08 -6.10
N THR A 34 -18.54 -15.80 -4.84
CA THR A 34 -19.76 -15.10 -4.51
C THR A 34 -19.56 -13.73 -5.11
N HIS A 35 -20.03 -13.47 -6.33
CA HIS A 35 -19.93 -12.18 -6.99
C HIS A 35 -20.60 -11.12 -6.10
N PRO A 36 -19.85 -10.38 -5.29
CA PRO A 36 -20.43 -9.31 -4.51
C PRO A 36 -20.66 -8.17 -5.50
N SER A 37 -21.66 -7.35 -5.23
CA SER A 37 -21.88 -6.13 -5.99
C SER A 37 -20.54 -5.38 -6.14
N ARG A 38 -20.16 -5.06 -7.39
CA ARG A 38 -18.90 -4.49 -7.91
C ARG A 38 -18.13 -3.49 -6.99
N TRP A 39 -18.83 -2.88 -6.05
CA TRP A 39 -18.37 -1.90 -5.07
C TRP A 39 -17.72 -2.55 -3.82
N LYS A 40 -18.13 -3.76 -3.43
CA LYS A 40 -17.55 -4.49 -2.28
C LYS A 40 -16.11 -4.94 -2.56
N GLU A 41 -15.83 -5.45 -3.76
CA GLU A 41 -14.48 -5.75 -4.25
C GLU A 41 -13.61 -4.50 -4.28
N TRP A 42 -14.17 -3.39 -4.77
CA TRP A 42 -13.46 -2.11 -4.84
C TRP A 42 -13.12 -1.60 -3.43
N MET A 43 -14.04 -1.73 -2.47
CA MET A 43 -13.77 -1.40 -1.07
C MET A 43 -12.74 -2.33 -0.42
N ARG A 44 -12.72 -3.63 -0.76
CA ARG A 44 -11.68 -4.56 -0.26
C ARG A 44 -10.30 -4.15 -0.75
N GLN A 45 -10.18 -3.87 -2.04
CA GLN A 45 -8.93 -3.40 -2.64
C GLN A 45 -8.47 -2.07 -2.02
N LEU A 46 -9.36 -1.08 -1.88
CA LEU A 46 -9.02 0.19 -1.22
C LEU A 46 -8.58 0.02 0.23
N LYS A 47 -9.18 -0.91 0.99
CA LYS A 47 -8.73 -1.23 2.35
C LYS A 47 -7.32 -1.79 2.36
N GLU A 48 -7.00 -2.70 1.45
CA GLU A 48 -5.66 -3.27 1.32
C GLU A 48 -4.64 -2.19 0.96
N PHE A 49 -4.93 -1.33 -0.03
CA PHE A 49 -4.09 -0.18 -0.38
C PHE A 49 -3.91 0.80 0.77
N TYR A 50 -4.99 1.12 1.51
CA TYR A 50 -4.90 2.01 2.67
C TYR A 50 -3.98 1.45 3.75
N ILE A 51 -4.07 0.15 4.04
CA ILE A 51 -3.23 -0.52 5.04
C ILE A 51 -1.74 -0.45 4.64
N GLU A 52 -1.43 -0.65 3.35
CA GLU A 52 -0.07 -0.51 2.81
C GLU A 52 0.43 0.93 2.93
N CYS A 53 -0.37 1.92 2.52
CA CYS A 53 -0.05 3.34 2.65
C CYS A 53 0.22 3.73 4.12
N VAL A 54 -0.57 3.22 5.06
CA VAL A 54 -0.36 3.46 6.50
C VAL A 54 0.96 2.90 6.99
N ARG A 55 1.45 1.76 6.47
CA ARG A 55 2.80 1.28 6.82
C ARG A 55 3.87 2.26 6.35
N VAL A 56 3.76 2.79 5.13
CA VAL A 56 4.71 3.78 4.60
C VAL A 56 4.68 5.08 5.40
N LEU A 57 3.49 5.59 5.70
CA LEU A 57 3.31 6.79 6.54
C LEU A 57 3.77 6.59 7.99
N LYS A 58 3.84 5.34 8.48
CA LYS A 58 4.46 5.02 9.78
C LYS A 58 5.98 5.03 9.74
N VAL A 59 6.59 4.72 8.60
CA VAL A 59 8.05 4.78 8.41
C VAL A 59 8.53 6.23 8.30
N THR A 60 7.70 7.15 7.80
CA THR A 60 8.03 8.57 7.76
C THR A 60 8.10 9.17 9.17
N LYS A 61 9.19 9.89 9.49
CA LYS A 61 9.34 10.68 10.71
C LYS A 61 8.16 11.65 10.85
N LYS A 62 7.37 11.52 11.94
CA LYS A 62 6.40 12.56 12.29
C LYS A 62 7.16 13.85 12.61
N PRO A 63 6.87 14.97 11.93
CA PRO A 63 7.57 16.21 12.16
C PRO A 63 7.33 16.68 13.59
N THR A 64 8.39 17.17 14.24
CA THR A 64 8.26 17.76 15.58
C THR A 64 7.57 19.13 15.44
N MET A 65 6.78 19.54 16.44
CA MET A 65 6.07 20.84 16.41
C MET A 65 6.99 22.05 16.19
N PHE A 66 8.27 21.94 16.56
CA PHE A 66 9.27 22.97 16.28
C PHE A 66 9.60 23.05 14.79
N GLU A 67 9.95 21.94 14.14
CA GLU A 67 10.27 21.86 12.70
C GLU A 67 9.10 22.35 11.85
N PHE A 68 7.88 21.91 12.18
CA PHE A 68 6.67 22.33 11.50
C PHE A 68 6.48 23.85 11.57
N LYS A 69 6.58 24.45 12.76
CA LYS A 69 6.42 25.89 12.94
C LYS A 69 7.49 26.68 12.19
N THR A 70 8.72 26.19 12.12
CA THR A 70 9.80 26.84 11.37
C THR A 70 9.49 26.87 9.88
N ILE A 71 9.12 25.72 9.30
CA ILE A 71 8.77 25.63 7.87
C ILE A 71 7.55 26.51 7.57
N VAL A 72 6.51 26.45 8.40
CA VAL A 72 5.30 27.25 8.22
C VAL A 72 5.60 28.75 8.30
N LYS A 73 6.43 29.20 9.25
CA LYS A 73 6.82 30.62 9.34
C LYS A 73 7.53 31.10 8.08
N VAL A 74 8.48 30.33 7.58
CA VAL A 74 9.25 30.68 6.38
C VAL A 74 8.36 30.67 5.13
N SER A 75 7.54 29.64 4.96
CA SER A 75 6.60 29.55 3.84
C SER A 75 5.54 30.65 3.88
N ALA A 76 4.99 30.94 5.06
CA ALA A 76 4.02 32.02 5.25
C ALA A 76 4.64 33.39 4.94
N LEU A 77 5.91 33.62 5.31
CA LEU A 77 6.61 34.86 4.98
C LEU A 77 6.79 35.03 3.47
N GLY A 78 7.17 33.96 2.75
CA GLY A 78 7.29 33.99 1.28
C GLY A 78 5.95 34.27 0.60
N MET A 79 4.88 33.58 1.01
CA MET A 79 3.55 33.78 0.46
C MET A 79 2.98 35.18 0.77
N ALA A 80 3.28 35.71 1.96
CA ALA A 80 2.90 37.07 2.32
C ALA A 80 3.57 38.12 1.42
N ILE A 81 4.87 37.97 1.14
CA ILE A 81 5.60 38.90 0.26
C ILE A 81 5.06 38.83 -1.17
N ILE A 82 4.91 37.63 -1.73
CA ILE A 82 4.39 37.44 -3.10
C ILE A 82 2.95 37.96 -3.19
N GLY A 83 2.11 37.62 -2.21
CA GLY A 83 0.74 38.10 -2.11
C GLY A 83 0.66 39.61 -1.99
N MET A 84 1.55 40.24 -1.21
CA MET A 84 1.60 41.68 -1.05
C MET A 84 2.05 42.40 -2.32
N LEU A 85 3.03 41.86 -3.05
CA LEU A 85 3.46 42.39 -4.35
C LEU A 85 2.34 42.33 -5.38
N GLY A 86 1.69 41.17 -5.52
CA GLY A 86 0.54 41.01 -6.42
C GLY A 86 -0.64 41.92 -6.01
N PHE A 87 -0.89 42.02 -4.70
CA PHE A 87 -1.92 42.90 -4.16
C PHE A 87 -1.62 44.38 -4.46
N LEU A 88 -0.39 44.85 -4.28
CA LEU A 88 0.00 46.23 -4.58
C LEU A 88 -0.19 46.56 -6.06
N ILE A 89 0.29 45.70 -6.96
CA ILE A 89 0.15 45.90 -8.40
C ILE A 89 -1.33 45.91 -8.79
N PHE A 90 -2.12 44.97 -8.27
CA PHE A 90 -3.55 44.92 -8.54
C PHE A 90 -4.29 46.15 -7.99
N MET A 91 -3.96 46.58 -6.77
CA MET A 91 -4.58 47.74 -6.13
C MET A 91 -4.26 49.04 -6.88
N LEU A 92 -3.01 49.21 -7.30
CA LEU A 92 -2.59 50.35 -8.13
C LEU A 92 -3.27 50.33 -9.50
N ASN A 93 -3.28 49.19 -10.19
CA ASN A 93 -3.96 49.05 -11.48
C ASN A 93 -5.46 49.33 -11.35
N ARG A 94 -6.12 48.83 -10.30
CA ARG A 94 -7.55 49.05 -10.06
C ARG A 94 -7.89 50.51 -9.80
N MET A 95 -6.98 51.26 -9.18
CA MET A 95 -7.14 52.68 -8.87
C MET A 95 -6.80 53.59 -10.07
N LEU A 96 -5.83 53.19 -10.92
CA LEU A 96 -5.41 53.97 -12.09
C LEU A 96 -6.25 53.70 -13.35
N PHE A 97 -6.71 52.45 -13.56
CA PHE A 97 -7.58 52.03 -14.67
C PHE A 97 -9.05 51.87 -14.26
N GLY A 98 -9.41 52.32 -13.05
CA GLY A 98 -10.78 52.40 -12.56
C GLY A 98 -11.38 53.77 -12.83
#